data_AF-A0A945WLK7-F1
#
_entry.id   AF-A0A945WLK7-F1
#
_cell.length_a   1.000
_cell.length_b   1.000
_cell.length_c   1.000
_cell.angle_alpha   90.00
_cell.angle_beta   90.00
_cell.angle_gamma   90.00
#
_symmetry.space_group_name_H-M   'P 1'
#
loop_
_entity.id
_entity.type
_entity.pdbx_description
1 polymer ?
#
loop_
_entity_poly.entity_id
_entity_poly.type
_entity_poly.pdbx_seq_one_letter_code
_entity_poly.pdbx_strand_id
1 'polypeptide(L)'
;YRICLDGLNHLTLQFIDRERLGLDLLKLTWSPDMADDPSGTRTAELKEHVDRCGRARIILTRVESDEAVRFGQTLGITMYQGRYIDKLLAGESRVG
;
A
#
# COMPACT_ATOMS: atom_id res chain seq x y z
N TYR A 1 -20.32 2.91 9.81
CA TYR A 1 -19.09 2.16 10.11
C TYR A 1 -18.33 1.97 8.80
N ARG A 2 -16.99 1.88 8.81
CA ARG A 2 -16.17 1.57 7.61
C ARG A 2 -15.56 0.17 7.73
N ILE A 3 -15.59 -0.61 6.65
CA ILE A 3 -15.08 -1.99 6.59
C ILE A 3 -13.72 -2.01 5.89
N CYS A 4 -12.72 -2.59 6.54
CA CYS A 4 -11.37 -2.75 5.98
C CYS A 4 -11.03 -4.23 5.85
N LEU A 5 -10.56 -4.64 4.67
CA LEU A 5 -9.97 -5.97 4.48
C LEU A 5 -8.47 -5.93 4.79
N ASP A 6 -8.02 -6.81 5.68
CA ASP A 6 -6.62 -6.95 6.08
C ASP A 6 -6.00 -8.23 5.52
N GLY A 7 -4.66 -8.30 5.50
CA GLY A 7 -3.90 -9.48 5.09
C GLY A 7 -3.70 -9.64 3.59
N LEU A 8 -3.91 -8.59 2.77
CA LEU A 8 -3.61 -8.66 1.34
C LEU A 8 -2.11 -8.50 1.09
N ASN A 9 -1.64 -9.16 0.03
CA ASN A 9 -0.30 -8.98 -0.54
C ASN A 9 -0.44 -8.74 -2.06
N HIS A 10 0.68 -8.52 -2.75
CA HIS A 10 0.68 -8.22 -4.18
C HIS A 10 0.10 -9.36 -5.05
N LEU A 11 0.13 -10.60 -4.56
CA LEU A 11 -0.43 -11.76 -5.26
C LEU A 11 -1.95 -11.86 -5.08
N THR A 12 -2.47 -11.49 -3.90
CA THR A 12 -3.90 -11.64 -3.58
C THR A 12 -4.75 -10.44 -3.98
N LEU A 13 -4.15 -9.24 -4.08
CA LEU A 13 -4.88 -8.01 -4.42
C LEU A 13 -5.64 -8.11 -5.75
N GLN A 14 -5.07 -8.80 -6.75
CA GLN A 14 -5.67 -8.94 -8.08
C GLN A 14 -7.05 -9.62 -8.07
N PHE A 15 -7.34 -10.44 -7.05
CA PHE A 15 -8.59 -11.18 -6.90
C PHE A 15 -9.65 -10.41 -6.11
N ILE A 16 -9.33 -9.21 -5.63
CA ILE A 16 -10.22 -8.41 -4.80
C ILE A 16 -10.99 -7.42 -5.66
N ASP A 17 -12.32 -7.56 -5.62
CA ASP A 17 -13.23 -6.50 -6.05
C ASP A 17 -13.76 -5.79 -4.80
N ARG A 18 -13.13 -4.66 -4.46
CA ARG A 18 -13.45 -3.89 -3.26
C ARG A 18 -14.92 -3.50 -3.21
N GLU A 19 -15.50 -3.11 -4.35
CA GLU A 19 -16.86 -2.56 -4.42
C GLU A 19 -17.91 -3.65 -4.30
N ARG A 20 -17.73 -4.77 -5.01
CA ARG A 20 -18.65 -5.91 -4.91
C ARG A 20 -18.66 -6.56 -3.53
N LEU A 21 -17.53 -6.49 -2.82
CA LEU A 21 -17.41 -6.98 -1.44
C LEU A 21 -17.90 -5.97 -0.39
N GLY A 22 -18.29 -4.76 -0.78
CA GLY A 22 -18.76 -3.72 0.15
C GLY A 22 -17.66 -3.20 1.08
N LEU A 23 -16.40 -3.20 0.63
CA LEU A 23 -15.25 -2.78 1.42
C LEU A 23 -14.95 -1.28 1.21
N ASP A 24 -14.62 -0.58 2.30
CA ASP A 24 -14.18 0.82 2.25
C ASP A 24 -12.67 0.94 2.04
N LEU A 25 -11.90 0.03 2.65
CA LEU A 25 -10.44 0.09 2.70
C LEU A 25 -9.82 -1.29 2.49
N LEU A 26 -8.62 -1.30 1.92
CA LEU A 26 -7.78 -2.47 1.75
C LEU A 26 -6.42 -2.22 2.38
N LYS A 27 -5.87 -3.20 3.09
CA LYS A 27 -4.47 -3.17 3.55
C LYS A 27 -3.61 -4.06 2.68
N LEU A 28 -2.70 -3.43 1.95
CA LEU A 28 -1.69 -4.11 1.14
C LEU A 28 -0.39 -4.20 1.95
N THR A 29 0.10 -5.41 2.16
CA THR A 29 1.34 -5.65 2.90
C THR A 29 2.55 -5.44 1.99
N TRP A 30 3.45 -4.53 2.37
CA TRP A 30 4.73 -4.36 1.71
C TRP A 30 5.63 -5.59 1.87
N SER A 31 6.33 -5.97 0.79
CA SER A 31 7.45 -6.92 0.77
C SER A 31 8.49 -6.43 -0.24
N PRO A 32 9.81 -6.56 0.01
CA PRO A 32 10.85 -6.22 -0.95
C PRO A 32 10.68 -6.90 -2.33
N ASP A 33 10.09 -8.10 -2.37
CA ASP A 33 9.81 -8.83 -3.62
C ASP A 33 8.92 -8.04 -4.60
N MET A 34 8.16 -7.06 -4.09
CA MET A 34 7.33 -6.19 -4.92
C MET A 34 8.16 -5.21 -5.75
N ALA A 35 9.34 -4.80 -5.26
CA ALA A 35 10.27 -3.93 -5.97
C ALA A 35 11.36 -4.70 -6.72
N ASP A 36 11.59 -5.97 -6.39
CA ASP A 36 12.46 -6.86 -7.15
C ASP A 36 11.78 -7.29 -8.46
N ASP A 37 11.68 -6.36 -9.42
CA ASP A 37 11.03 -6.56 -10.71
C ASP A 37 11.84 -5.93 -11.86
N PRO A 38 12.88 -6.63 -12.37
CA PRO A 38 13.77 -6.09 -13.41
C PRO A 38 13.07 -5.72 -14.72
N SER A 39 11.93 -6.35 -15.05
CA SER A 39 11.17 -6.03 -16.26
C SER A 39 10.14 -4.92 -16.05
N GLY A 40 9.82 -4.59 -14.80
CA GLY A 40 8.78 -3.63 -14.43
C GLY A 40 7.34 -4.11 -14.71
N THR A 41 7.16 -5.33 -15.20
CA THR A 41 5.86 -5.86 -15.62
C THR A 41 4.95 -6.09 -14.43
N ARG A 42 5.45 -6.72 -13.36
CA ARG A 42 4.65 -6.97 -12.14
C ARG A 42 4.28 -5.68 -11.43
N THR A 43 5.19 -4.72 -11.44
CA THR A 43 4.96 -3.39 -10.86
C THR A 43 3.85 -2.65 -11.62
N ALA A 44 3.85 -2.74 -12.95
CA ALA A 44 2.80 -2.15 -13.79
C ALA A 44 1.43 -2.81 -13.56
N GLU A 45 1.37 -4.15 -13.52
CA GLU A 45 0.13 -4.88 -13.22
C GLU A 45 -0.40 -4.54 -11.83
N LEU A 46 0.47 -4.51 -10.82
CA LEU A 46 0.09 -4.11 -9.47
C LEU A 46 -0.47 -2.69 -9.44
N LYS A 47 0.14 -1.76 -10.19
CA LYS A 47 -0.36 -0.39 -10.30
C LYS A 47 -1.76 -0.32 -10.90
N GLU A 48 -2.03 -1.09 -11.96
CA GLU A 48 -3.38 -1.20 -12.52
C GLU A 48 -4.38 -1.72 -11.49
N HIS A 49 -4.01 -2.75 -10.71
CA HIS A 49 -4.87 -3.26 -9.64
C HIS A 49 -5.12 -2.23 -8.53
N VAL A 50 -4.10 -1.46 -8.15
CA VAL A 50 -4.21 -0.36 -7.19
C VAL A 50 -5.17 0.73 -7.70
N ASP A 51 -5.05 1.11 -8.97
CA ASP A 51 -5.93 2.11 -9.59
C ASP A 51 -7.38 1.62 -9.65
N ARG A 52 -7.63 0.35 -10.02
CA ARG A 52 -8.99 -0.24 -10.01
C ARG A 52 -9.61 -0.29 -8.62
N CYS A 53 -8.83 -0.61 -7.59
CA CYS A 53 -9.32 -0.58 -6.21
C CYS A 53 -9.59 0.85 -5.71
N GLY A 54 -9.00 1.85 -6.36
CA GLY A 54 -8.98 3.24 -5.94
C GLY A 54 -7.81 3.52 -5.02
N ARG A 55 -6.82 4.28 -5.50
CA ARG A 55 -5.56 4.58 -4.78
C ARG A 55 -5.74 5.10 -3.35
N ALA A 56 -6.76 5.93 -3.11
CA ALA A 56 -7.08 6.50 -1.81
C ALA A 56 -7.85 5.53 -0.88
N ARG A 57 -8.01 4.27 -1.30
CA ARG A 57 -8.65 3.19 -0.53
C ARG A 57 -7.67 2.11 -0.09
N ILE A 58 -6.39 2.25 -0.44
CA ILE A 58 -5.35 1.29 -0.07
C ILE A 58 -4.43 1.91 0.98
N ILE A 59 -4.19 1.16 2.05
CA ILE A 59 -3.18 1.43 3.06
C ILE A 59 -2.02 0.48 2.82
N LEU A 60 -0.83 1.02 2.51
CA LEU A 60 0.38 0.21 2.47
C LEU A 60 0.86 -0.04 3.92
N THR A 61 0.91 -1.30 4.33
CA THR A 61 1.28 -1.72 5.68
C THR A 61 2.68 -2.33 5.72
N ARG A 62 3.24 -2.49 6.93
CA ARG A 62 4.63 -2.92 7.16
C ARG A 62 5.67 -2.01 6.50
N VAL A 63 5.38 -0.71 6.49
CA VAL A 63 6.30 0.32 6.02
C VAL A 63 7.40 0.51 7.06
N GLU A 64 8.54 -0.13 6.82
CA GLU A 64 9.69 -0.16 7.74
C GLU A 64 10.93 0.56 7.20
N SER A 65 10.88 1.08 5.97
CA SER A 65 11.96 1.80 5.30
C SER A 65 11.45 2.93 4.39
N ASP A 66 12.35 3.83 4.00
CA ASP A 66 12.11 4.86 2.96
C ASP A 66 11.82 4.22 1.59
N GLU A 67 12.47 3.11 1.28
CA GLU A 67 12.22 2.33 0.07
C GLU A 67 10.75 1.90 -0.04
N ALA A 68 10.16 1.41 1.04
CA ALA A 68 8.75 1.03 1.08
C ALA A 68 7.82 2.22 0.80
N VAL A 69 8.18 3.42 1.29
CA VAL A 69 7.43 4.65 1.00
C VAL A 69 7.54 5.03 -0.47
N ARG A 70 8.77 5.06 -1.02
CA ARG A 70 8.99 5.39 -2.43
C ARG A 70 8.27 4.42 -3.36
N PHE A 71 8.31 3.13 -3.06
CA PHE A 71 7.57 2.14 -3.82
C PHE A 71 6.05 2.35 -3.72
N GLY A 72 5.50 2.63 -2.54
CA GLY A 72 4.08 2.99 -2.43
C GLY A 72 3.70 4.22 -3.27
N GLN A 73 4.60 5.22 -3.35
CA GLN A 73 4.41 6.42 -4.16
C GLN A 73 4.39 6.11 -5.67
N THR A 74 5.24 5.19 -6.16
CA THR A 74 5.23 4.80 -7.59
C THR A 74 3.92 4.13 -8.01
N LEU A 75 3.29 3.40 -7.07
CA LEU A 75 1.94 2.83 -7.22
C LEU A 75 0.81 3.86 -7.06
N GLY A 76 1.10 5.08 -6.57
CA GLY A 76 0.11 6.13 -6.32
C GLY A 76 -0.64 6.00 -4.99
N ILE A 77 -0.16 5.16 -4.07
CA ILE A 77 -0.76 4.97 -2.74
C ILE A 77 -0.53 6.22 -1.87
N THR A 78 -1.56 6.60 -1.10
CA THR A 78 -1.53 7.83 -0.28
C THR A 78 -1.65 7.57 1.23
N MET A 79 -1.87 6.33 1.67
CA MET A 79 -1.97 5.96 3.08
C MET A 79 -0.93 4.91 3.44
N TYR A 80 -0.25 5.11 4.56
CA TYR A 80 0.90 4.29 4.99
C TYR A 80 0.78 3.95 6.48
N GLN A 81 1.15 2.72 6.83
CA GLN A 81 1.19 2.25 8.22
C GLN A 81 2.46 1.43 8.46
N GLY A 82 3.25 1.80 9.47
CA GLY A 82 4.41 1.02 9.90
C GLY A 82 5.40 1.82 10.73
N ARG A 83 6.38 1.10 11.31
CA ARG A 83 7.35 1.67 12.25
C ARG A 83 8.15 2.85 11.68
N TYR A 84 8.37 2.88 10.37
CA TYR A 84 9.06 3.99 9.72
C TYR A 84 8.19 5.26 9.73
N ILE A 85 6.90 5.13 9.45
CA ILE A 85 5.93 6.24 9.50
C ILE A 85 5.81 6.78 10.92
N ASP A 86 5.72 5.90 11.93
CA ASP A 86 5.64 6.31 13.34
C ASP A 86 6.85 7.16 13.75
N LYS A 87 8.06 6.78 13.30
CA LYS A 87 9.29 7.54 13.54
C LYS A 87 9.30 8.89 12.87
N LEU A 88 8.81 8.99 11.63
CA LEU A 88 8.71 10.27 10.91
C LEU A 88 7.79 11.24 11.64
N LEU A 89 6.60 10.79 12.04
CA LEU A 89 5.63 11.61 12.78
C LEU A 89 6.15 12.04 14.16
N ALA A 90 6.84 11.14 14.87
CA ALA A 90 7.49 11.46 16.14
C ALA A 90 8.67 12.44 15.99
N GLY A 91 9.33 12.44 14.83
CA GLY A 91 10.36 13.42 14.47
C GLY A 91 9.77 14.79 14.18
N GLU A 92 8.70 14.86 13.38
CA GLU A 92 8.00 16.12 13.06
C GLU A 92 7.42 16.79 14.30
N SER A 93 6.85 16.01 15.23
CA SER A 93 6.27 16.51 16.49
C SER A 93 7.29 17.17 17.43
N ARG A 94 8.60 17.00 17.21
CA ARG A 94 9.67 17.61 18.01
C ARG A 94 10.19 18.94 17.43
N VAL A 95 9.78 19.28 16.21
CA VAL A 95 10.23 20.49 15.49
C VAL A 95 9.10 21.53 15.40
N GLY A 96 7.88 21.17 15.84
CA GLY A 96 6.71 22.07 15.91
C GLY A 96 6.49 22.69 17.29
#